data_AF-R7P6H9-F1
#
_entry.id   AF-R7P6H9-F1
#
_cell.length_a   1.000
_cell.length_b   1.000
_cell.length_c   1.000
_cell.angle_alpha   90.00
_cell.angle_beta   90.00
_cell.angle_gamma   90.00
#
_symmetry.space_group_name_H-M   'P 1'
#
loop_
_entity.id
_entity.type
_entity.pdbx_description
1 polymer ?
#
loop_
_entity_poly.entity_id
_entity_poly.type
_entity_poly.pdbx_seq_one_letter_code
_entity_poly.pdbx_strand_id
1 'polypeptide(L)'
;MAKKGKKVKLLKGEKMMYTLLLVLIVAIPLFNVYTSSLLSETNNEVEKIRKNIERQELVNQGLSMQIDELASLENIQNVADNFGLSYNNSNIKSVGEK
;
A
#
# COMPACT_ATOMS: atom_id res chain seq x y z
N MET A 1 -74.57 -4.79 -30.65
CA MET A 1 -73.36 -4.94 -31.48
C MET A 1 -72.14 -4.61 -30.62
N ALA A 2 -71.38 -5.61 -30.17
CA ALA A 2 -70.25 -5.41 -29.27
C ALA A 2 -69.03 -4.88 -30.03
N LYS A 3 -68.55 -3.68 -29.71
CA LYS A 3 -67.29 -3.11 -30.22
C LYS A 3 -66.13 -3.99 -29.75
N LYS A 4 -65.63 -4.84 -30.64
CA LYS A 4 -64.45 -5.68 -30.42
C LYS A 4 -63.23 -4.77 -30.25
N GLY A 5 -62.72 -4.65 -29.02
CA GLY A 5 -61.54 -3.84 -28.70
C GLY A 5 -60.36 -4.25 -29.59
N LYS A 6 -59.78 -3.29 -30.31
CA LYS A 6 -58.59 -3.51 -31.13
C LYS A 6 -57.46 -4.01 -30.22
N LYS A 7 -57.07 -5.27 -30.36
CA LYS A 7 -55.85 -5.80 -29.72
C LYS A 7 -54.66 -5.12 -30.40
N VAL A 8 -54.04 -4.17 -29.71
CA VAL A 8 -52.78 -3.56 -30.15
C VAL A 8 -51.73 -4.67 -30.16
N LYS A 9 -51.35 -5.14 -31.35
CA LYS A 9 -50.24 -6.07 -31.51
C LYS A 9 -48.96 -5.25 -31.36
N LEU A 10 -48.30 -5.36 -30.22
CA LEU A 10 -46.96 -4.81 -30.00
C LEU A 10 -46.05 -5.25 -31.16
N LEU A 11 -45.39 -4.29 -31.80
CA LEU A 11 -44.50 -4.54 -32.93
C LEU A 11 -43.27 -5.31 -32.42
N LYS A 12 -42.68 -6.21 -33.24
CA LYS A 12 -41.53 -7.04 -32.80
C LYS A 12 -40.37 -6.20 -32.23
N GLY A 13 -40.16 -4.98 -32.75
CA GLY A 13 -39.15 -4.04 -32.27
C GLY A 13 -39.44 -3.47 -30.86
N GLU A 14 -40.72 -3.24 -30.52
CA GLU A 14 -41.09 -2.73 -29.18
C GLU A 14 -40.76 -3.78 -28.11
N LYS A 15 -41.04 -5.06 -28.37
CA LYS A 15 -40.63 -6.14 -27.45
C LYS A 15 -39.12 -6.19 -27.26
N MET A 16 -38.34 -5.99 -28.32
CA MET A 16 -36.87 -5.98 -28.25
C MET A 16 -36.34 -4.81 -27.41
N MET A 17 -36.95 -3.62 -27.52
CA MET A 17 -36.60 -2.47 -26.68
C MET A 17 -36.92 -2.73 -25.20
N TYR A 18 -38.08 -3.32 -24.88
CA TYR A 18 -38.40 -3.66 -23.48
C TYR A 18 -37.45 -4.70 -22.89
N THR A 19 -37.03 -5.70 -23.68
CA THR A 19 -36.03 -6.68 -23.22
C THR A 19 -34.66 -6.03 -22.99
N LEU A 20 -34.24 -5.12 -23.87
CA LEU A 20 -32.98 -4.39 -23.70
C LEU A 20 -33.00 -3.50 -22.45
N LEU A 21 -34.12 -2.81 -22.22
CA LEU A 21 -34.32 -1.98 -21.04
C LEU A 21 -34.19 -2.81 -19.76
N LEU A 22 -34.81 -4.00 -19.73
CA LEU A 22 -34.77 -4.88 -18.58
C LEU A 22 -33.33 -5.40 -18.32
N VAL A 23 -32.58 -5.73 -19.37
CA VAL A 23 -31.16 -6.10 -19.27
C VAL A 23 -30.33 -4.95 -18.71
N LEU A 24 -30.53 -3.72 -19.20
CA LEU A 24 -29.79 -2.55 -18.71
C LEU A 24 -30.07 -2.26 -17.23
N ILE A 25 -31.33 -2.37 -16.80
CA ILE A 25 -31.73 -2.18 -15.40
C ILE A 25 -31.00 -3.19 -14.49
N VAL A 26 -30.84 -4.44 -14.93
CA VAL A 26 -30.12 -5.47 -14.17
C VAL A 26 -28.60 -5.31 -14.27
N ALA A 27 -28.08 -4.82 -15.40
CA ALA A 27 -26.65 -4.64 -15.60
C ALA A 27 -26.06 -3.53 -14.71
N ILE A 28 -26.77 -2.42 -14.49
CA ILE A 28 -26.30 -1.28 -13.68
C ILE A 28 -25.84 -1.67 -12.27
N PRO A 29 -26.63 -2.39 -11.45
CA PRO A 29 -26.18 -2.80 -10.12
C PRO A 29 -25.04 -3.82 -10.18
N LEU A 30 -25.00 -4.71 -11.18
CA LEU A 30 -23.92 -5.68 -11.36
C LEU A 30 -22.58 -4.98 -11.64
N PHE A 31 -22.58 -3.99 -12.53
CA PHE A 31 -21.38 -3.19 -12.83
C PHE A 31 -20.92 -2.36 -11.63
N ASN A 32 -21.87 -1.81 -10.84
CA ASN A 32 -21.52 -1.11 -9.61
C ASN A 32 -20.79 -2.02 -8.62
N VAL A 33 -21.35 -3.19 -8.31
CA VAL A 33 -20.74 -4.15 -7.39
C VAL A 33 -19.36 -4.62 -7.89
N TYR A 34 -19.26 -4.94 -9.18
CA TYR A 34 -17.98 -5.34 -9.78
C TYR A 34 -16.91 -4.25 -9.63
N THR A 35 -17.26 -3.00 -9.94
CA THR A 35 -16.35 -1.86 -9.84
C THR A 35 -15.97 -1.57 -8.40
N SER A 36 -16.93 -1.62 -7.47
CA SER A 36 -16.67 -1.45 -6.04
C SER A 36 -15.76 -2.53 -5.47
N SER A 37 -15.91 -3.78 -5.91
CA SER A 37 -15.03 -4.88 -5.50
C SER A 37 -13.60 -4.66 -5.99
N LEU A 38 -13.42 -4.28 -7.25
CA LEU A 38 -12.10 -4.02 -7.83
C LEU A 38 -11.40 -2.84 -7.15
N LEU A 39 -12.14 -1.77 -6.85
CA LEU A 39 -11.64 -0.63 -6.07
C LEU A 39 -11.23 -1.05 -4.65
N SER A 40 -12.02 -1.90 -4.00
CA SER A 40 -11.71 -2.38 -2.65
C SER A 40 -10.48 -3.29 -2.64
N GLU A 41 -10.32 -4.15 -3.63
CA GLU A 41 -9.14 -5.00 -3.79
C GLU A 41 -7.88 -4.15 -4.01
N THR A 42 -7.97 -3.17 -4.92
CA THR A 42 -6.89 -2.22 -5.19
C THR A 42 -6.50 -1.44 -3.93
N ASN A 43 -7.48 -0.93 -3.17
CA ASN A 43 -7.21 -0.24 -1.90
C ASN A 43 -6.51 -1.14 -0.88
N ASN A 44 -6.93 -2.40 -0.78
CA ASN A 44 -6.30 -3.37 0.12
C ASN A 44 -4.87 -3.69 -0.31
N GLU A 45 -4.59 -3.78 -1.61
CA GLU A 45 -3.24 -4.00 -2.13
C GLU A 45 -2.32 -2.81 -1.83
N VAL A 46 -2.80 -1.60 -2.07
CA VAL A 46 -2.07 -0.37 -1.72
C VAL A 46 -1.77 -0.32 -0.22
N GLU A 47 -2.75 -0.65 0.62
CA GLU A 47 -2.57 -0.69 2.08
C GLU A 47 -1.54 -1.75 2.51
N LYS A 48 -1.55 -2.94 1.89
CA LYS A 48 -0.53 -3.98 2.13
C LYS A 48 0.86 -3.48 1.76
N ILE A 49 0.99 -2.84 0.60
CA ILE A 49 2.27 -2.30 0.14
C ILE A 49 2.77 -1.23 1.11
N ARG A 50 1.91 -0.31 1.53
CA ARG A 50 2.25 0.72 2.53
C ARG A 50 2.77 0.12 3.83
N LYS A 51 2.08 -0.89 4.38
CA LYS A 51 2.53 -1.60 5.58
C LYS A 51 3.85 -2.34 5.41
N ASN A 52 4.13 -2.83 4.20
CA ASN A 52 5.42 -3.46 3.91
C ASN A 52 6.54 -2.41 3.89
N ILE A 53 6.30 -1.25 3.28
CA ILE A 53 7.24 -0.13 3.26
C ILE A 53 7.53 0.34 4.68
N GLU A 54 6.49 0.59 5.48
CA GLU A 54 6.64 1.04 6.87
C GLU A 54 7.44 0.05 7.72
N ARG A 55 7.18 -1.26 7.58
CA ARG A 55 7.99 -2.29 8.24
C ARG A 55 9.44 -2.26 7.80
N GLN A 56 9.70 -2.07 6.51
CA GLN A 56 11.07 -1.99 5.99
C GLN A 56 11.79 -0.74 6.50
N GLU A 57 11.10 0.40 6.59
CA GLU A 57 11.66 1.63 7.16
C GLU A 57 12.06 1.45 8.63
N LEU A 58 11.22 0.79 9.43
CA LEU A 58 11.55 0.46 10.82
C LEU A 58 12.78 -0.45 10.94
N VAL A 59 12.89 -1.46 10.08
CA VAL A 59 14.08 -2.32 10.02
C VAL A 59 15.32 -1.50 9.64
N ASN A 60 15.21 -0.63 8.63
CA ASN A 60 16.31 0.22 8.20
C ASN A 60 16.75 1.18 9.31
N GLN A 61 15.81 1.78 10.05
CA GLN A 61 16.10 2.62 11.20
C GLN A 61 16.80 1.85 12.31
N GLY A 62 16.33 0.63 12.62
CA GLY A 62 16.98 -0.23 13.61
C GLY A 62 18.39 -0.67 13.21
N LEU A 63 18.64 -0.90 11.92
CA LEU A 63 19.99 -1.17 11.41
C LEU A 63 20.88 0.07 11.52
N SER A 64 20.36 1.26 11.20
CA SER A 64 21.09 2.52 11.36
C SER A 64 21.49 2.76 12.82
N MET A 65 20.56 2.53 13.76
CA MET A 65 20.82 2.66 15.19
C MET A 65 21.93 1.72 15.66
N GLN A 66 21.93 0.46 15.19
CA GLN A 66 23.01 -0.49 15.51
C GLN A 66 24.36 -0.04 14.93
N ILE A 67 24.38 0.56 13.73
CA ILE A 67 25.61 1.12 13.18
C ILE A 67 26.14 2.25 14.08
N ASP A 68 25.26 3.14 14.52
CA ASP A 68 25.63 4.26 15.41
C ASP A 68 26.15 3.76 16.76
N GLU A 69 25.52 2.74 17.34
CA GLU A 69 25.99 2.08 18.57
C GLU A 69 27.35 1.41 18.37
N LEU A 70 27.56 0.70 17.26
CA LEU A 70 28.83 0.05 16.95
C LEU A 70 29.95 1.07 16.69
N ALA A 71 29.65 2.19 16.05
CA ALA A 71 30.58 3.28 15.80
C ALA A 71 30.77 4.20 17.02
N SER A 72 29.97 4.03 18.07
CA SER A 72 30.05 4.86 19.26
C SER A 72 31.43 4.76 19.90
N LEU A 73 31.90 5.88 20.46
CA LEU A 73 33.17 5.94 21.18
C LEU A 73 33.22 4.91 22.32
N GLU A 74 32.09 4.68 22.99
CA GLU A 74 31.95 3.67 24.04
C GLU A 74 32.25 2.28 23.50
N ASN A 75 31.65 1.88 22.37
CA ASN A 75 31.93 0.59 21.77
C ASN A 75 33.39 0.48 21.30
N ILE A 76 33.96 1.54 20.73
CA ILE A 76 35.38 1.59 20.33
C ILE A 76 36.30 1.38 21.54
N GLN A 77 36.02 2.04 22.68
CA GLN A 77 36.78 1.86 23.91
C GLN A 77 36.64 0.44 24.47
N ASN A 78 35.41 -0.07 24.53
CA ASN A 78 35.14 -1.44 24.98
C ASN A 78 35.90 -2.47 24.13
N VAL A 79 35.91 -2.31 22.81
CA VAL A 79 36.68 -3.18 21.91
C VAL A 79 38.17 -3.04 22.18
N ALA A 80 38.71 -1.82 22.29
CA ALA A 80 40.13 -1.57 22.58
C ALA A 80 40.57 -2.25 23.89
N ASP A 81 39.79 -2.11 24.96
CA ASP A 81 40.06 -2.73 26.26
C ASP A 81 40.04 -4.26 26.19
N ASN A 82 39.10 -4.86 25.45
CA ASN A 82 39.05 -6.30 25.23
C ASN A 82 40.29 -6.84 24.49
N PHE A 83 40.91 -6.03 23.63
CA PHE A 83 42.18 -6.35 22.96
C PHE A 83 43.42 -5.96 23.78
N GLY A 84 43.25 -5.50 25.03
CA GLY A 84 44.34 -5.12 25.93
C GLY A 84 44.99 -3.77 25.58
N LEU A 85 44.32 -2.94 24.79
CA LEU A 85 44.77 -1.60 24.41
C LEU A 85 44.21 -0.59 25.41
N SER A 86 45.08 0.15 26.10
CA SER A 86 44.65 1.21 27.02
C SER A 86 44.72 2.59 26.37
N TYR A 87 43.75 3.45 26.67
CA TYR A 87 43.78 4.85 26.25
C TYR A 87 44.98 5.59 26.86
N ASN A 88 45.96 5.99 26.03
CA ASN A 88 47.13 6.75 26.48
C ASN A 88 47.05 8.22 26.04
N ASN A 89 46.59 9.08 26.95
CA ASN A 89 46.43 10.51 26.72
C ASN A 89 47.76 11.28 26.57
N SER A 90 48.88 10.70 26.99
CA SER A 90 50.17 11.41 27.06
C SER A 90 50.91 11.54 25.71
N ASN A 91 50.42 10.92 24.64
CA ASN A 91 51.06 10.93 23.31
C ASN A 91 50.12 11.45 22.19
N ILE A 92 49.04 12.14 22.54
CA ILE A 92 48.11 12.73 21.56
C ILE A 92 48.71 14.02 21.01
N LYS A 93 48.99 14.07 19.70
CA LYS A 93 49.34 15.32 19.00
C LYS A 93 48.07 15.87 18.34
N SER A 94 47.58 17.00 18.85
CA SER A 94 46.50 17.73 18.17
C SER A 94 47.04 18.29 16.86
N VAL A 95 46.51 17.83 15.73
CA VAL A 95 46.80 18.40 14.41
C VAL A 95 45.70 19.39 14.09
N GLY A 96 45.79 20.59 14.66
CA GLY A 96 44.77 21.61 14.46
C GLY A 96 44.90 22.81 15.38
N GLU A 97 45.97 23.59 15.23
CA GLU A 97 45.94 25.04 15.50
C GLU A 97 46.99 25.70 14.61
N LYS A 98 46.52 26.34 13.54
CA LYS A 98 47.18 27.44 12.83
C LYS A 98 46.14 28.52 12.61
#